data_AF-X1HDQ2-F1
#
_entry.id   AF-X1HDQ2-F1
#
_cell.length_a   1.000
_cell.length_b   1.000
_cell.length_c   1.000
_cell.angle_alpha   90.00
_cell.angle_beta   90.00
_cell.angle_gamma   90.00
#
_symmetry.space_group_name_H-M   'P 1'
#
loop_
_entity.id
_entity.type
_entity.pdbx_description
1 polymer ?
#
loop_
_entity_poly.entity_id
_entity_poly.type
_entity_poly.pdbx_seq_one_letter_code
_entity_poly.pdbx_strand_id
1 'polypeptide(L)'
;AQLYVTNSKGGKELFSFRKVYESAKRVGASPTLAKEIAETIKREAFPGIKTSFIYKTVKKLLSKKVPKSALRFSLKSGMRKLGPAGFAFEKYIEFL
;
A
#
# COMPACT_ATOMS: atom_id res chain seq x y z
N ALA A 1 -4.11 -0.65 -21.66
CA ALA A 1 -4.84 0.50 -21.07
C ALA A 1 -4.06 1.06 -19.90
N GLN A 2 -4.06 2.39 -19.72
CA GLN A 2 -3.46 3.03 -18.54
C GLN A 2 -4.35 2.78 -17.31
N LEU A 3 -3.75 2.33 -16.21
CA LEU A 3 -4.45 2.03 -14.95
C LEU A 3 -4.33 3.20 -13.99
N TYR A 4 -5.46 3.80 -13.59
CA TYR A 4 -5.49 4.88 -12.62
C TYR A 4 -5.87 4.40 -11.23
N VAL A 5 -5.14 4.88 -10.23
CA VAL A 5 -5.38 4.66 -8.81
C VAL A 5 -5.97 5.93 -8.21
N THR A 6 -7.01 5.80 -7.38
CA THR A 6 -7.66 6.93 -6.73
C THR A 6 -7.33 6.96 -5.24
N ASN A 7 -6.88 8.09 -4.72
CA ASN A 7 -6.62 8.27 -3.30
C ASN A 7 -7.91 8.58 -2.50
N SER A 8 -7.81 8.74 -1.18
CA SER A 8 -8.95 9.06 -0.32
C SER A 8 -9.55 10.45 -0.53
N LYS A 9 -8.81 11.38 -1.16
CA LYS A 9 -9.25 12.74 -1.50
C LYS A 9 -9.78 12.84 -2.95
N GLY A 10 -9.92 11.71 -3.66
CA GLY A 10 -10.37 11.69 -5.06
C GLY A 10 -9.28 12.00 -6.11
N GLY A 11 -8.05 12.31 -5.67
CA GLY A 11 -6.91 12.51 -6.56
C GLY A 11 -6.52 11.22 -7.27
N LYS A 12 -6.23 11.32 -8.57
CA LYS A 12 -5.91 10.19 -9.44
C LYS A 12 -4.45 10.24 -9.88
N GLU A 13 -3.82 9.08 -9.98
CA GLU A 13 -2.49 8.93 -10.56
C GLU A 13 -2.38 7.61 -11.32
N LEU A 14 -1.38 7.49 -12.19
CA LEU A 14 -1.05 6.22 -12.83
C LEU A 14 -0.53 5.21 -11.79
N PHE A 15 -1.01 3.98 -11.90
CA PHE A 15 -0.49 2.87 -11.12
C PHE A 15 1.00 2.71 -11.37
N SER A 16 1.77 2.60 -10.29
CA SER A 16 3.21 2.37 -10.34
C SER A 16 3.59 1.14 -9.54
N PHE A 17 3.97 0.08 -10.26
CA PHE A 17 4.54 -1.13 -9.68
C PHE A 17 5.72 -0.79 -8.74
N ARG A 18 6.61 0.11 -9.18
CA ARG A 18 7.77 0.56 -8.40
C ARG A 18 7.37 1.19 -7.07
N LYS A 19 6.30 2.01 -7.04
CA LYS A 19 5.80 2.61 -5.78
C LYS A 19 5.30 1.55 -4.80
N VAL A 20 4.63 0.50 -5.28
CA VAL A 20 4.18 -0.62 -4.44
C VAL A 20 5.37 -1.38 -3.86
N TYR A 21 6.31 -1.76 -4.74
CA TYR A 21 7.53 -2.47 -4.37
C TYR A 21 8.35 -1.73 -3.30
N GLU A 22 8.68 -0.46 -3.54
CA GLU A 22 9.48 0.34 -2.59
C GLU A 22 8.72 0.60 -1.27
N SER A 23 7.39 0.70 -1.32
CA SER A 23 6.61 0.88 -0.10
C SER A 23 6.56 -0.40 0.73
N ALA A 24 6.46 -1.58 0.10
CA ALA A 24 6.56 -2.86 0.80
C ALA A 24 7.95 -3.04 1.45
N LYS A 25 9.04 -2.71 0.73
CA LYS A 25 10.41 -2.76 1.31
C LYS A 25 10.58 -1.87 2.52
N ARG A 26 10.10 -0.62 2.44
CA ARG A 26 10.18 0.34 3.56
C ARG A 26 9.52 -0.14 4.84
N VAL A 27 8.60 -1.09 4.74
CA VAL A 27 7.86 -1.61 5.90
C VAL A 27 8.35 -2.99 6.34
N GLY A 28 9.52 -3.41 5.88
CA GLY A 28 10.19 -4.64 6.32
C GLY A 28 10.00 -5.85 5.41
N ALA A 29 9.46 -5.68 4.20
CA ALA A 29 9.45 -6.75 3.22
C ALA A 29 10.86 -7.02 2.68
N SER A 30 11.24 -8.29 2.56
CA SER A 30 12.40 -8.67 1.74
C SER A 30 12.16 -8.26 0.28
N PRO A 31 13.21 -8.12 -0.55
CA PRO A 31 13.05 -7.83 -1.99
C PRO A 31 12.14 -8.83 -2.71
N THR A 32 12.21 -10.11 -2.35
CA THR A 32 11.35 -11.17 -2.90
C THR A 32 9.89 -10.97 -2.51
N LEU A 33 9.61 -10.73 -1.23
CA LEU A 33 8.25 -10.48 -0.74
C LEU A 33 7.67 -9.17 -1.30
N ALA A 34 8.47 -8.12 -1.41
CA ALA A 34 8.05 -6.85 -1.99
C ALA A 34 7.64 -7.01 -3.47
N LYS A 35 8.38 -7.84 -4.22
CA LYS A 35 8.06 -8.16 -5.61
C LYS A 35 6.75 -8.95 -5.71
N GLU A 36 6.58 -9.99 -4.89
CA GLU A 36 5.35 -10.78 -4.82
C GLU A 36 4.12 -9.92 -4.50
N ILE A 37 4.26 -8.99 -3.55
CA ILE A 37 3.21 -8.03 -3.20
C ILE A 37 2.88 -7.14 -4.39
N ALA A 38 3.89 -6.56 -5.05
CA ALA A 38 3.67 -5.67 -6.19
C ALA A 38 3.04 -6.39 -7.39
N GLU A 39 3.41 -7.64 -7.65
CA GLU A 39 2.80 -8.48 -8.69
C GLU A 39 1.35 -8.85 -8.35
N THR A 40 1.06 -9.15 -7.09
CA THR A 40 -0.30 -9.42 -6.63
C THR A 40 -1.19 -8.20 -6.81
N ILE A 41 -0.73 -7.02 -6.38
CA ILE A 41 -1.46 -5.77 -6.63
C ILE A 41 -1.65 -5.51 -8.12
N LYS A 42 -0.62 -5.72 -8.95
CA LYS A 42 -0.74 -5.50 -10.40
C LYS A 42 -1.80 -6.39 -11.04
N ARG A 43 -1.94 -7.65 -10.58
CA ARG A 43 -2.96 -8.59 -11.07
C ARG A 43 -4.37 -8.24 -10.58
N GLU A 44 -4.49 -7.82 -9.32
CA GLU A 44 -5.77 -7.48 -8.71
C GLU A 44 -6.25 -6.06 -9.06
N ALA A 45 -5.38 -5.21 -9.62
CA ALA A 45 -5.71 -3.82 -9.88
C ALA A 45 -6.61 -3.65 -11.12
N PHE A 46 -7.65 -2.85 -10.95
CA PHE A 46 -8.62 -2.48 -11.97
C PHE A 46 -8.76 -0.95 -12.06
N PRO A 47 -9.21 -0.38 -13.19
CA PRO A 47 -9.38 1.06 -13.34
C PRO A 47 -10.22 1.66 -12.20
N GLY A 48 -9.70 2.68 -11.52
CA GLY A 48 -10.37 3.31 -10.40
C GLY A 48 -10.14 2.63 -9.04
N ILE A 49 -9.25 1.63 -8.97
CA ILE A 49 -8.84 1.02 -7.70
C ILE A 49 -8.43 2.09 -6.68
N LYS A 50 -8.91 1.94 -5.44
CA LYS A 50 -8.59 2.86 -4.35
C LYS A 50 -7.25 2.50 -3.73
N THR A 51 -6.45 3.50 -3.36
CA THR A 51 -5.20 3.28 -2.60
C THR A 51 -5.45 2.54 -1.28
N SER A 52 -6.67 2.63 -0.72
CA SER A 52 -7.08 1.91 0.48
C SER A 52 -7.21 0.40 0.28
N PHE A 53 -7.60 -0.05 -0.91
CA PHE A 53 -7.62 -1.47 -1.26
C PHE A 53 -6.19 -2.01 -1.33
N ILE A 54 -5.31 -1.30 -2.04
CA ILE A 54 -3.88 -1.63 -2.15
C ILE A 54 -3.25 -1.75 -0.75
N TYR A 55 -3.52 -0.79 0.14
CA TYR A 55 -3.06 -0.83 1.53
C TYR A 55 -3.54 -2.08 2.28
N LYS A 56 -4.84 -2.41 2.18
CA LYS A 56 -5.40 -3.60 2.84
C LYS A 56 -4.73 -4.89 2.34
N THR A 57 -4.55 -5.04 1.03
CA THR A 57 -3.90 -6.21 0.44
C THR A 57 -2.44 -6.33 0.88
N VAL A 58 -1.67 -5.25 0.83
CA VAL A 58 -0.27 -5.25 1.28
C VAL A 58 -0.16 -5.59 2.77
N LYS A 59 -1.00 -4.99 3.63
CA LYS A 59 -1.06 -5.32 5.07
C LYS A 59 -1.37 -6.81 5.30
N LYS A 60 -2.34 -7.36 4.56
CA LYS A 60 -2.72 -8.78 4.64
C LYS A 60 -1.53 -9.68 4.27
N LEU A 61 -0.86 -9.42 3.14
CA LEU A 61 0.27 -10.22 2.67
C LEU A 61 1.46 -10.16 3.64
N LEU A 62 1.79 -8.97 4.14
CA LEU A 62 2.86 -8.81 5.11
C LEU A 62 2.55 -9.48 6.45
N SER A 63 1.30 -9.39 6.93
CA SER A 63 0.87 -10.02 8.19
C SER A 63 0.96 -11.55 8.20
N LYS A 64 1.04 -12.18 7.03
CA LYS A 64 1.24 -13.63 6.89
C LYS A 64 2.71 -14.05 6.93
N LYS A 65 3.63 -13.12 6.65
CA LYS A 65 5.04 -13.43 6.38
C LYS A 65 6.01 -12.72 7.33
N VAL A 66 5.55 -11.68 8.03
CA VAL A 66 6.35 -10.86 8.96
C VAL A 66 5.70 -10.88 10.34
N PRO A 67 6.46 -10.99 11.44
CA PRO A 67 5.92 -10.92 12.80
C PRO A 67 5.10 -9.66 13.06
N LYS A 68 3.97 -9.81 13.78
CA LYS A 68 3.01 -8.71 14.06
C LYS A 68 3.65 -7.48 14.73
N SER A 69 4.68 -7.68 15.57
CA SER A 69 5.42 -6.62 16.25
C SER A 69 6.19 -5.71 15.28
N ALA A 70 6.87 -6.29 14.28
CA ALA A 70 7.61 -5.56 13.25
C ALA A 70 6.69 -4.80 12.26
N LEU A 71 5.41 -5.16 12.19
CA LEU A 71 4.44 -4.62 11.23
C LEU A 71 3.67 -3.39 11.71
N ARG A 72 3.37 -3.29 13.01
CA ARG A 72 2.45 -2.24 13.51
C ARG A 72 2.98 -0.81 13.31
N PHE A 73 4.29 -0.59 13.45
CA PHE A 73 4.91 0.74 13.36
C PHE A 73 5.44 1.07 11.96
N SER A 74 5.89 0.05 11.22
CA SER A 74 6.48 0.20 9.89
C SER A 74 5.42 0.41 8.82
N LEU A 75 4.30 -0.35 8.83
CA LEU A 75 3.21 -0.20 7.86
C LEU A 75 2.58 1.19 7.87
N LYS A 76 2.37 1.75 9.07
CA LYS A 76 1.78 3.09 9.24
C LYS A 76 2.69 4.19 8.68
N SER A 77 4.01 3.95 8.65
CA SER A 77 5.00 4.93 8.20
C SER A 77 5.45 4.78 6.75
N GLY A 78 5.72 3.57 6.27
CA GLY A 78 6.27 3.34 4.92
C GLY A 78 5.24 3.34 3.78
N MET A 79 3.95 3.17 4.07
CA MET A 79 2.87 3.21 3.07
C MET A 79 2.38 4.63 2.74
N ARG A 80 2.84 5.65 3.47
CA ARG A 80 2.54 7.08 3.20
C ARG A 80 3.10 7.61 1.88
N LYS A 81 3.85 6.84 1.11
CA LYS A 81 4.42 7.28 -0.18
C LYS A 81 3.88 6.50 -1.38
N LEU A 82 2.83 5.70 -1.18
CA LEU A 82 2.17 4.91 -2.23
C LEU A 82 1.27 5.73 -3.17
N GLY A 83 0.92 6.95 -2.79
CA GLY A 83 0.20 7.89 -3.65
C GLY A 83 0.17 9.31 -3.10
N PRO A 84 -0.44 10.28 -3.82
CA PRO A 84 -0.03 11.69 -3.78
C PRO A 84 -0.27 12.41 -2.44
N ALA A 85 -0.95 11.78 -1.48
CA ALA A 85 -1.14 12.30 -0.12
C ALA A 85 -0.97 11.22 0.96
N GLY A 86 -0.33 10.09 0.63
CA GLY A 86 0.11 9.15 1.65
C GLY A 86 -0.92 8.68 2.64
N PHE A 87 -2.05 8.14 2.17
CA PHE A 87 -3.10 7.55 3.01
C PHE A 87 -3.44 8.46 4.20
N ALA A 88 -4.33 9.45 4.00
CA ALA A 88 -4.81 10.30 5.08
C ALA A 88 -5.35 9.41 6.21
N PHE A 89 -4.52 9.23 7.24
CA PHE A 89 -4.81 8.46 8.44
C PHE A 89 -5.62 9.31 9.44
N GLU A 90 -6.39 10.27 8.94
CA GLU A 90 -7.06 11.31 9.74
C GLU A 90 -8.52 10.97 10.07
N LYS A 91 -9.03 9.78 9.72
CA LYS A 91 -10.38 9.36 10.16
C LYS A 91 -10.41 8.14 11.07
N TYR A 92 -9.28 7.77 11.67
CA TYR A 92 -9.26 6.65 12.65
C TYR A 92 -8.51 6.96 13.95
N ILE A 93 -8.16 8.23 14.19
CA ILE A 93 -7.76 8.74 15.51
C ILE A 93 -8.66 9.96 15.81
N GLU A 94 -9.97 9.73 15.77
CA GLU A 94 -10.96 10.62 16.39
C GLU A 94 -11.77 9.75 17.36
N PHE A 95 -11.03 9.15 18.30
CA PHE A 95 -11.45 8.66 19.63
C PHE A 95 -10.22 7.97 20.26
N LEU A 96 -9.27 8.78 20.70
CA LEU A 96 -8.39 8.52 21.85
C LEU A 96 -8.04 9.88 22.45
#